data_AF-A0A5C6M5J8-F1
#
_entry.id   AF-A0A5C6M5J8-F1
#
_cell.length_a   1.000
_cell.length_b   1.000
_cell.length_c   1.000
_cell.angle_alpha   90.00
_cell.angle_beta   90.00
_cell.angle_gamma   90.00
#
_symmetry.space_group_name_H-M   'P 1'
#
loop_
_entity.id
_entity.type
_entity.pdbx_description
1 polymer ?
#
loop_
_entity_poly.entity_id
_entity_poly.type
_entity_poly.pdbx_seq_one_letter_code
_entity_poly.pdbx_strand_id
1 'polypeptide(L)'
;MSVCPKNLWFAVIGLTVMRFGSDDCNGQVNDAAPAGVVAVDQTTAAPVVIAHRGASGYVPEHTTEAAVLAHAMGADYIEQDVVLSKDGVAVVLHDLTLNDVSDVAKVFPDRVRPDGRWYVMDLMLAELQQLTLTERRSEGRPWKQAGTRFPLEQGRFRIATLEEHLRLIDGLNKSLGRTAGVYVEVKDPARHRDAGLDSSVEILKVLKSA
;
A
#
# COMPACT_ATOMS: atom_id res chain seq x y z
N MET A 1 38.57 4.17 38.34
CA MET A 1 37.22 4.37 37.77
C MET A 1 37.31 5.42 36.68
N SER A 2 37.19 5.02 35.43
CA SER A 2 36.72 5.92 34.36
C SER A 2 35.94 5.05 33.40
N VAL A 3 34.61 5.18 33.42
CA VAL A 3 33.72 4.48 32.50
C VAL A 3 33.66 5.35 31.25
N CYS A 4 34.20 4.86 30.13
CA CYS A 4 34.01 5.50 28.84
C CYS A 4 32.71 4.98 28.21
N PRO A 5 31.68 5.82 27.97
CA PRO A 5 30.48 5.38 27.28
C PRO A 5 30.79 5.24 25.79
N LYS A 6 30.72 4.02 25.27
CA LYS A 6 30.82 3.75 23.83
C LYS A 6 29.50 4.15 23.17
N ASN A 7 29.37 5.40 22.76
CA ASN A 7 28.27 5.82 21.89
C ASN A 7 28.66 5.52 20.45
N LEU A 8 28.00 4.53 19.85
CA LEU A 8 28.14 4.19 18.44
C LEU A 8 27.23 5.11 17.63
N TRP A 9 27.82 5.98 16.81
CA TRP A 9 27.07 6.83 15.89
C TRP A 9 27.17 6.27 14.48
N PHE A 10 26.03 6.11 13.82
CA PHE A 10 25.95 5.85 12.39
C PHE A 10 25.53 7.14 11.69
N ALA A 11 26.32 7.60 10.73
CA ALA A 11 25.91 8.61 9.77
C ALA A 11 25.91 7.97 8.38
N VAL A 12 24.77 8.03 7.69
CA VAL A 12 24.63 7.58 6.30
C VAL A 12 24.76 8.80 5.40
N ILE A 13 25.84 8.86 4.61
CA ILE A 13 25.98 9.79 3.49
C ILE A 13 26.32 8.95 2.27
N GLY A 14 25.34 8.74 1.37
CA GLY A 14 25.50 7.91 0.17
C GLY A 14 25.61 6.40 0.46
N LEU A 15 25.62 5.59 -0.61
CA LEU A 15 25.60 4.12 -0.60
C LEU A 15 26.93 3.49 -0.14
N THR A 16 27.53 4.01 0.93
CA THR A 16 28.68 3.41 1.60
C THR A 16 28.57 3.70 3.09
N VAL A 17 28.40 2.65 3.91
CA VAL A 17 28.56 2.76 5.36
C VAL A 17 30.06 2.63 5.67
N MET A 18 30.74 3.76 5.85
CA MET A 18 32.10 3.75 6.38
C MET A 18 32.08 3.63 7.90
N ARG A 19 32.74 2.59 8.40
CA ARG A 19 32.93 2.35 9.83
C ARG A 19 34.20 3.06 10.27
N PHE A 20 34.05 4.23 10.87
CA PHE A 20 35.17 4.85 11.60
C PHE A 20 35.17 4.27 13.01
N GLY A 21 36.07 3.31 13.23
CA GLY A 21 36.37 2.80 14.56
C GLY A 21 37.18 3.82 15.35
N SER A 22 36.90 3.93 16.64
CA SER A 22 37.73 4.67 17.58
C SER A 22 39.10 4.02 17.70
N ASP A 23 40.16 4.82 17.61
CA ASP A 23 41.52 4.41 17.92
C ASP A 23 41.58 3.83 19.34
N ASP A 24 41.89 2.53 19.44
CA ASP A 24 42.47 2.00 20.68
C ASP A 24 43.85 2.66 20.84
N CYS A 25 44.14 3.21 22.02
CA CYS A 25 45.38 3.96 22.30
C CYS A 25 46.66 3.11 22.32
N ASN A 26 46.74 2.01 21.56
CA ASN A 26 47.97 1.24 21.42
C ASN A 26 48.01 0.55 20.05
N GLY A 27 48.53 1.28 19.05
CA GLY A 27 48.52 0.86 17.65
C GLY A 27 49.39 -0.38 17.37
N GLN A 28 48.75 -1.52 17.12
CA GLN A 28 49.32 -2.64 16.39
C GLN A 28 48.26 -3.29 15.50
N VAL A 29 48.50 -3.29 14.18
CA VAL A 29 47.75 -4.07 13.19
C VAL A 29 48.52 -5.35 12.87
N ASN A 30 47.87 -6.50 12.98
CA ASN A 30 48.46 -7.80 12.61
C ASN A 30 47.70 -8.37 11.41
N ASP A 31 48.33 -8.33 10.24
CA ASP A 31 47.84 -8.86 8.96
C ASP A 31 48.07 -10.37 8.82
N ALA A 32 47.33 -11.17 9.58
CA ALA A 32 47.28 -12.62 9.35
C ALA A 32 45.83 -13.11 9.42
N ALA A 33 45.24 -13.40 8.26
CA ALA A 33 43.92 -14.03 8.19
C ALA A 33 44.03 -15.49 8.69
N PRO A 34 43.27 -15.90 9.74
CA PRO A 34 43.31 -17.26 10.21
C PRO A 34 42.61 -18.20 9.22
N ALA A 35 43.16 -19.40 9.03
CA ALA A 35 42.47 -20.50 8.38
C ALA A 35 41.17 -20.81 9.15
N GLY A 36 40.03 -20.49 8.54
CA GLY A 36 38.73 -20.51 9.21
C GLY A 36 37.81 -19.32 8.88
N VAL A 37 38.20 -18.43 7.97
CA VAL A 37 37.25 -17.46 7.38
C VAL A 37 36.31 -18.22 6.45
N VAL A 38 35.23 -18.76 7.01
CA VAL A 38 34.02 -19.00 6.23
C VAL A 38 33.61 -17.61 5.74
N ALA A 39 33.77 -17.38 4.44
CA ALA A 39 33.15 -16.22 3.80
C ALA A 39 31.69 -16.22 4.24
N VAL A 40 31.27 -15.18 4.95
CA VAL A 40 29.85 -14.99 5.25
C VAL A 40 29.18 -14.92 3.90
N ASP A 41 28.48 -15.99 3.53
CA ASP A 41 27.52 -15.94 2.44
C ASP A 41 26.54 -14.85 2.84
N GLN A 42 26.69 -13.69 2.20
CA GLN A 42 25.70 -12.65 2.20
C GLN A 42 24.49 -13.29 1.52
N THR A 43 23.71 -14.05 2.29
CA THR A 43 22.39 -14.53 1.92
C THR A 43 21.57 -13.26 1.68
N THR A 44 21.68 -12.74 0.46
CA THR A 44 20.93 -11.59 0.00
C THR A 44 19.48 -12.04 0.01
N ALA A 45 18.75 -11.67 1.06
CA ALA A 45 17.31 -11.86 1.09
C ALA A 45 16.74 -11.32 -0.22
N ALA A 46 15.94 -12.13 -0.91
CA ALA A 46 15.34 -11.72 -2.17
C ALA A 46 14.56 -10.40 -1.97
N PRO A 47 14.54 -9.50 -2.96
CA PRO A 47 13.78 -8.26 -2.86
C PRO A 47 12.30 -8.59 -2.64
N VAL A 48 11.67 -7.84 -1.74
CA VAL A 48 10.22 -7.93 -1.48
C VAL A 48 9.44 -7.26 -2.61
N VAL A 49 8.41 -7.93 -3.09
CA VAL A 49 7.49 -7.43 -4.12
C VAL A 49 6.17 -7.01 -3.48
N ILE A 50 5.90 -5.71 -3.50
CA ILE A 50 4.64 -5.12 -3.03
C ILE A 50 3.79 -4.76 -4.24
N ALA A 51 2.64 -5.42 -4.40
CA ALA A 51 1.68 -5.16 -5.46
C ALA A 51 0.92 -3.86 -5.17
N HIS A 52 1.45 -2.76 -5.71
CA HIS A 52 0.85 -1.43 -5.61
C HIS A 52 -0.54 -1.42 -6.28
N ARG A 53 -1.57 -1.27 -5.46
CA ARG A 53 -3.01 -1.34 -5.80
C ARG A 53 -3.45 -2.66 -6.40
N GLY A 54 -2.79 -3.75 -5.99
CA GLY A 54 -2.93 -5.08 -6.61
C GLY A 54 -2.21 -5.16 -7.95
N ALA A 55 -2.70 -5.98 -8.86
CA ALA A 55 -2.17 -6.14 -10.21
C ALA A 55 -2.63 -5.01 -11.15
N SER A 56 -2.46 -3.76 -10.71
CA SER A 56 -3.04 -2.55 -11.32
C SER A 56 -2.56 -2.25 -12.75
N GLY A 57 -1.53 -2.96 -13.23
CA GLY A 57 -1.09 -2.90 -14.62
C GLY A 57 -2.00 -3.68 -15.57
N TYR A 58 -2.83 -4.58 -15.04
CA TYR A 58 -3.60 -5.55 -15.81
C TYR A 58 -5.11 -5.46 -15.54
N VAL A 59 -5.51 -5.12 -14.31
CA VAL A 59 -6.90 -5.05 -13.85
C VAL A 59 -7.07 -3.71 -13.12
N PRO A 60 -8.26 -3.05 -13.17
CA PRO A 60 -8.45 -1.77 -12.51
C PRO A 60 -8.01 -1.78 -11.05
N GLU A 61 -7.34 -0.72 -10.65
CA GLU A 61 -6.71 -0.59 -9.33
C GLU A 61 -7.68 -0.88 -8.17
N HIS A 62 -7.17 -1.51 -7.10
CA HIS A 62 -7.89 -1.76 -5.84
C HIS A 62 -9.15 -2.64 -5.92
N THR A 63 -9.46 -3.19 -7.09
CA THR A 63 -10.49 -4.21 -7.23
C THR A 63 -10.07 -5.52 -6.55
N THR A 64 -11.03 -6.32 -6.11
CA THR A 64 -10.76 -7.66 -5.58
C THR A 64 -10.08 -8.55 -6.61
N GLU A 65 -10.38 -8.36 -7.88
CA GLU A 65 -9.80 -9.05 -9.02
C GLU A 65 -8.33 -8.69 -9.21
N ALA A 66 -7.96 -7.41 -9.04
CA ALA A 66 -6.56 -6.98 -9.03
C ALA A 66 -5.80 -7.60 -7.84
N ALA A 67 -6.43 -7.73 -6.68
CA ALA A 67 -5.84 -8.39 -5.52
C ALA A 67 -5.63 -9.90 -5.76
N VAL A 68 -6.63 -10.60 -6.30
CA VAL A 68 -6.54 -12.03 -6.67
C VAL A 68 -5.41 -12.25 -7.67
N LEU A 69 -5.32 -11.42 -8.70
CA LEU A 69 -4.26 -11.56 -9.72
C LEU A 69 -2.89 -11.27 -9.13
N ALA A 70 -2.73 -10.24 -8.28
CA ALA A 70 -1.47 -9.96 -7.60
C ALA A 70 -1.02 -11.12 -6.71
N HIS A 71 -1.95 -11.71 -5.96
CA HIS A 71 -1.70 -12.90 -5.15
C HIS A 71 -1.26 -14.08 -6.02
N ALA A 72 -1.95 -14.32 -7.14
CA ALA A 72 -1.64 -15.38 -8.10
C ALA A 72 -0.26 -15.20 -8.77
N MET A 73 0.16 -13.96 -8.98
CA MET A 73 1.48 -13.61 -9.51
C MET A 73 2.61 -13.73 -8.48
N GLY A 74 2.29 -14.01 -7.20
CA GLY A 74 3.28 -14.25 -6.16
C GLY A 74 3.82 -12.98 -5.49
N ALA A 75 3.02 -11.92 -5.41
CA ALA A 75 3.40 -10.75 -4.62
C ALA A 75 3.52 -11.09 -3.13
N ASP A 76 4.57 -10.58 -2.46
CA ASP A 76 4.78 -10.77 -1.02
C ASP A 76 3.79 -9.96 -0.20
N TYR A 77 3.39 -8.78 -0.69
CA TYR A 77 2.38 -7.92 -0.09
C TYR A 77 1.44 -7.38 -1.15
N ILE A 78 0.17 -7.18 -0.77
CA ILE A 78 -0.82 -6.47 -1.60
C ILE A 78 -1.16 -5.18 -0.87
N GLU A 79 -1.10 -4.05 -1.57
CA GLU A 79 -1.32 -2.72 -1.00
C GLU A 79 -2.81 -2.33 -1.02
N GLN A 80 -3.26 -1.61 0.01
CA GLN A 80 -4.60 -1.04 0.13
C GLN A 80 -4.50 0.45 0.50
N ASP A 81 -4.96 1.32 -0.41
CA ASP A 81 -5.21 2.71 -0.07
C ASP A 81 -6.60 2.78 0.57
N VAL A 82 -6.71 3.38 1.77
CA VAL A 82 -7.96 3.37 2.53
C VAL A 82 -8.48 4.77 2.82
N VAL A 83 -9.77 4.94 2.53
CA VAL A 83 -10.60 6.12 2.81
C VAL A 83 -11.88 5.68 3.52
N LEU A 84 -12.59 6.60 4.17
CA LEU A 84 -13.86 6.30 4.83
C LEU A 84 -15.06 6.74 3.99
N SER A 85 -16.11 5.92 4.00
CA SER A 85 -17.45 6.30 3.60
C SER A 85 -18.09 7.27 4.62
N LYS A 86 -19.25 7.84 4.25
CA LYS A 86 -20.03 8.75 5.13
C LYS A 86 -20.40 8.11 6.47
N ASP A 87 -20.69 6.82 6.47
CA ASP A 87 -21.01 6.01 7.64
C ASP A 87 -19.78 5.41 8.34
N GLY A 88 -18.58 5.89 8.02
CA GLY A 88 -17.34 5.53 8.71
C GLY A 88 -16.77 4.16 8.34
N VAL A 89 -17.23 3.55 7.25
CA VAL A 89 -16.70 2.26 6.80
C VAL A 89 -15.43 2.46 5.98
N ALA A 90 -14.39 1.72 6.33
CA ALA A 90 -13.12 1.69 5.60
C ALA A 90 -13.29 1.00 4.24
N VAL A 91 -13.11 1.75 3.15
CA VAL A 91 -13.15 1.25 1.77
C VAL A 91 -11.79 1.40 1.08
N VAL A 92 -11.49 0.48 0.17
CA VAL A 92 -10.22 0.46 -0.55
C VAL A 92 -10.33 1.30 -1.83
N LEU A 93 -9.74 2.50 -1.80
CA LEU A 93 -9.74 3.45 -2.90
C LEU A 93 -8.56 4.44 -2.75
N HIS A 94 -7.87 4.76 -3.84
CA HIS A 94 -6.71 5.65 -3.80
C HIS A 94 -7.07 7.12 -3.49
N ASP A 95 -8.11 7.65 -4.11
CA ASP A 95 -8.44 9.07 -3.96
C ASP A 95 -9.58 9.27 -2.94
N LEU A 96 -9.65 10.45 -2.35
CA LEU A 96 -10.84 10.88 -1.60
C LEU A 96 -12.06 11.11 -2.52
N THR A 97 -11.87 11.09 -3.84
CA THR A 97 -12.89 11.39 -4.84
C THR A 97 -13.06 10.28 -5.84
N LEU A 98 -14.28 10.13 -6.36
CA LEU A 98 -14.69 9.02 -7.21
C LEU A 98 -14.56 9.29 -8.72
N ASN A 99 -14.20 10.53 -9.09
CA ASN A 99 -14.20 11.05 -10.46
C ASN A 99 -13.44 10.17 -11.46
N ASP A 100 -12.23 9.73 -11.10
CA ASP A 100 -11.31 9.12 -12.07
C ASP A 100 -11.50 7.62 -12.26
N VAL A 101 -12.18 6.95 -11.31
CA VAL A 101 -12.18 5.49 -11.21
C VAL A 101 -13.58 4.87 -11.15
N SER A 102 -14.65 5.67 -11.25
CA SER A 102 -16.03 5.14 -11.18
C SER A 102 -17.00 5.82 -12.16
N ASP A 103 -18.23 5.33 -12.19
CA ASP A 103 -19.38 5.91 -12.91
C ASP A 103 -20.24 6.84 -12.04
N VAL A 104 -19.71 7.36 -10.92
CA VAL A 104 -20.45 8.19 -9.94
C VAL A 104 -21.23 9.34 -10.55
N ALA A 105 -20.70 10.00 -11.58
CA ALA A 105 -21.37 11.12 -12.24
C ALA A 105 -22.67 10.72 -12.95
N LYS A 106 -22.77 9.45 -13.37
CA LYS A 106 -23.97 8.87 -13.98
C LYS A 106 -24.96 8.37 -12.93
N VAL A 107 -24.46 7.71 -11.88
CA VAL A 107 -25.31 7.08 -10.85
C VAL A 107 -25.85 8.11 -9.85
N PHE A 108 -25.04 9.10 -9.47
CA PHE A 108 -25.37 10.13 -8.48
C PHE A 108 -24.99 11.54 -8.96
N PRO A 109 -25.57 12.04 -10.06
CA PRO A 109 -25.22 13.36 -10.61
C PRO A 109 -25.39 14.50 -9.59
N ASP A 110 -26.41 14.41 -8.74
CA ASP A 110 -26.77 15.46 -7.77
C ASP A 110 -25.91 15.45 -6.49
N ARG A 111 -24.96 14.52 -6.37
CA ARG A 111 -24.06 14.38 -5.21
C ARG A 111 -22.70 15.06 -5.41
N VAL A 112 -22.54 15.79 -6.50
CA VAL A 112 -21.35 16.57 -6.78
C VAL A 112 -21.23 17.76 -5.83
N ARG A 113 -20.02 18.03 -5.33
CA ARG A 113 -19.74 19.26 -4.58
C ARG A 113 -19.55 20.46 -5.52
N PRO A 114 -19.58 21.71 -5.03
CA PRO A 114 -19.38 22.91 -5.85
C PRO A 114 -18.04 22.95 -6.61
N ASP A 115 -17.05 22.17 -6.20
CA ASP A 115 -15.75 22.01 -6.89
C ASP A 115 -15.79 21.03 -8.07
N GLY A 116 -16.96 20.46 -8.39
CA GLY A 116 -17.13 19.51 -9.49
C GLY A 116 -16.69 18.07 -9.16
N ARG A 117 -16.53 17.73 -7.88
CA ARG A 117 -16.04 16.40 -7.46
C ARG A 117 -17.04 15.67 -6.58
N TRP A 118 -16.99 14.34 -6.65
CA TRP A 118 -17.77 13.44 -5.79
C TRP A 118 -16.83 12.84 -4.75
N TYR A 119 -17.07 13.11 -3.47
CA TYR A 119 -16.22 12.61 -2.40
C TYR A 119 -16.76 11.29 -1.83
N VAL A 120 -15.85 10.38 -1.49
CA VAL A 120 -16.21 9.07 -0.89
C VAL A 120 -16.95 9.26 0.43
N MET A 121 -16.46 10.19 1.26
CA MET A 121 -17.04 10.54 2.56
C MET A 121 -18.42 11.21 2.50
N ASP A 122 -18.94 11.51 1.30
CA ASP A 122 -20.30 12.03 1.12
C ASP A 122 -21.33 10.93 0.86
N LEU A 123 -20.90 9.68 0.60
CA LEU A 123 -21.75 8.55 0.25
C LEU A 123 -21.68 7.46 1.32
N MET A 124 -22.82 6.84 1.62
CA MET A 124 -22.88 5.64 2.49
C MET A 124 -22.22 4.45 1.79
N LEU A 125 -21.75 3.44 2.52
CA LEU A 125 -21.21 2.22 1.90
C LEU A 125 -22.18 1.60 0.89
N ALA A 126 -23.46 1.52 1.23
CA ALA A 126 -24.49 0.96 0.35
C ALA A 126 -24.68 1.76 -0.95
N GLU A 127 -24.35 3.05 -0.97
CA GLU A 127 -24.34 3.89 -2.16
C GLU A 127 -23.05 3.63 -2.97
N LEU A 128 -21.90 3.58 -2.30
CA LEU A 128 -20.60 3.28 -2.92
C LEU A 128 -20.60 1.91 -3.63
N GLN A 129 -21.26 0.91 -3.06
CA GLN A 129 -21.37 -0.44 -3.63
C GLN A 129 -22.31 -0.52 -4.84
N GLN A 130 -23.07 0.54 -5.17
CA GLN A 130 -23.84 0.62 -6.41
C GLN A 130 -23.01 1.08 -7.61
N LEU A 131 -21.85 1.69 -7.35
CA LEU A 131 -20.95 2.20 -8.39
C LEU A 131 -20.21 1.06 -9.10
N THR A 132 -19.94 1.27 -10.38
CA THR A 132 -19.02 0.43 -11.15
C THR A 132 -17.66 1.10 -11.22
N LEU A 133 -16.63 0.41 -10.74
CA LEU A 133 -15.25 0.83 -10.89
C LEU A 133 -14.76 0.60 -12.32
N THR A 134 -13.86 1.45 -12.76
CA THR A 134 -13.20 1.39 -14.06
C THR A 134 -11.70 1.66 -13.92
N GLU A 135 -10.93 1.35 -14.96
CA GLU A 135 -9.54 1.80 -15.05
C GLU A 135 -9.47 3.33 -14.93
N ARG A 136 -8.38 3.83 -14.36
CA ARG A 136 -8.24 5.24 -14.06
C ARG A 136 -8.22 6.08 -15.35
N ARG A 137 -9.09 7.08 -15.44
CA ARG A 137 -9.20 7.98 -16.60
C ARG A 137 -8.04 8.97 -16.71
N SER A 138 -7.70 9.63 -15.59
CA SER A 138 -6.64 10.63 -15.53
C SER A 138 -5.41 10.03 -14.88
N GLU A 139 -4.40 9.72 -15.68
CA GLU A 139 -3.07 9.40 -15.20
C GLU A 139 -2.10 10.44 -15.77
N GLY A 140 -1.83 11.49 -14.99
CA GLY A 140 -0.98 12.63 -15.37
C GLY A 140 0.51 12.29 -15.53
N ARG A 141 0.83 11.16 -16.19
CA ARG A 141 2.18 10.58 -16.28
C ARG A 141 2.47 10.22 -17.74
N PRO A 142 3.43 10.89 -18.41
CA PRO A 142 3.75 10.68 -19.82
C PRO A 142 4.15 9.25 -20.22
N TRP A 143 4.63 8.43 -19.28
CA TRP A 143 5.13 7.07 -19.54
C TRP A 143 4.07 5.97 -19.49
N LYS A 144 2.83 6.30 -19.15
CA LYS A 144 1.73 5.35 -19.25
C LYS A 144 1.10 5.49 -20.63
N GLN A 145 1.45 4.54 -21.50
CA GLN A 145 0.97 4.50 -22.87
C GLN A 145 -0.55 4.26 -22.85
N ALA A 146 -1.30 5.17 -23.47
CA ALA A 146 -2.74 4.99 -23.66
C ALA A 146 -3.03 3.64 -24.30
N GLY A 147 -3.96 2.87 -23.72
CA GLY A 147 -4.36 1.55 -24.23
C GLY A 147 -3.47 0.37 -23.83
N THR A 148 -2.54 0.53 -22.89
CA THR A 148 -1.71 -0.59 -22.38
C THR A 148 -2.28 -1.29 -21.14
N ARG A 149 -3.29 -0.71 -20.50
CA ARG A 149 -3.95 -1.24 -19.31
C ARG A 149 -5.33 -1.79 -19.64
N PHE A 150 -6.05 -2.22 -18.60
CA PHE A 150 -7.42 -2.66 -18.74
C PHE A 150 -8.29 -1.59 -19.45
N PRO A 151 -9.15 -1.96 -20.41
CA PRO A 151 -9.99 -0.99 -21.11
C PRO A 151 -10.92 -0.20 -20.18
N LEU A 152 -11.02 1.11 -20.42
CA LEU A 152 -11.98 1.97 -19.71
C LEU A 152 -13.41 1.47 -19.91
N GLU A 153 -14.20 1.59 -18.84
CA GLU A 153 -15.64 1.34 -18.75
C GLU A 153 -16.06 -0.06 -19.23
N GLN A 154 -15.15 -1.04 -19.14
CA GLN A 154 -15.43 -2.45 -19.38
C GLN A 154 -15.42 -3.26 -18.08
N GLY A 155 -16.18 -4.36 -18.07
CA GLY A 155 -16.32 -5.20 -16.89
C GLY A 155 -17.29 -4.63 -15.84
N ARG A 156 -17.40 -5.33 -14.71
CA ARG A 156 -18.22 -4.91 -13.57
C ARG A 156 -17.44 -5.11 -12.29
N PHE A 157 -16.69 -4.09 -11.90
CA PHE A 157 -15.90 -4.06 -10.68
C PHE A 157 -16.61 -3.21 -9.63
N ARG A 158 -16.47 -3.54 -8.36
CA ARG A 158 -17.11 -2.81 -7.25
C ARG A 158 -16.07 -2.26 -6.30
N ILE A 159 -16.44 -1.20 -5.57
CA ILE A 159 -15.70 -0.77 -4.39
C ILE A 159 -15.84 -1.86 -3.32
N ALA A 160 -14.70 -2.28 -2.77
CA ALA A 160 -14.63 -3.23 -1.67
C ALA A 160 -14.26 -2.51 -0.37
N THR A 161 -14.73 -3.05 0.75
CA THR A 161 -14.27 -2.63 2.07
C THR A 161 -12.87 -3.17 2.36
N LEU A 162 -12.18 -2.57 3.33
CA LEU A 162 -10.91 -3.11 3.83
C LEU A 162 -11.11 -4.52 4.38
N GLU A 163 -12.17 -4.74 5.16
CA GLU A 163 -12.49 -6.06 5.74
C GLU A 163 -12.67 -7.14 4.65
N GLU A 164 -13.35 -6.82 3.55
CA GLU A 164 -13.49 -7.73 2.41
C GLU A 164 -12.15 -8.07 1.75
N HIS A 165 -11.25 -7.08 1.59
CA HIS A 165 -9.90 -7.33 1.08
C HIS A 165 -9.08 -8.23 2.01
N LEU A 166 -9.10 -7.97 3.32
CA LEU A 166 -8.37 -8.79 4.30
C LEU A 166 -8.87 -10.24 4.29
N ARG A 167 -10.19 -10.45 4.32
CA ARG A 167 -10.80 -11.79 4.25
C ARG A 167 -10.50 -12.51 2.94
N LEU A 168 -10.48 -11.79 1.82
CA LEU A 168 -10.11 -12.35 0.52
C LEU A 168 -8.66 -12.84 0.53
N ILE A 169 -7.72 -12.00 0.98
CA ILE A 169 -6.29 -12.34 1.01
C ILE A 169 -6.03 -13.50 1.98
N ASP A 170 -6.66 -13.52 3.15
CA ASP A 170 -6.57 -14.66 4.07
C ASP A 170 -7.13 -15.95 3.45
N GLY A 171 -8.29 -15.87 2.81
CA GLY A 171 -8.89 -17.00 2.09
C GLY A 171 -7.98 -17.53 0.96
N LEU A 172 -7.33 -16.64 0.21
CA LEU A 172 -6.36 -17.01 -0.82
C LEU A 172 -5.09 -17.62 -0.22
N ASN A 173 -4.59 -17.09 0.89
CA ASN A 173 -3.45 -17.64 1.61
C ASN A 173 -3.72 -19.09 2.04
N LYS A 174 -4.88 -19.30 2.68
CA LYS A 174 -5.32 -20.63 3.13
C LYS A 174 -5.52 -21.61 1.98
N SER A 175 -6.20 -21.20 0.92
CA SER A 175 -6.55 -22.10 -0.19
C SER A 175 -5.38 -22.46 -1.10
N LEU A 176 -4.38 -21.57 -1.23
CA LEU A 176 -3.23 -21.76 -2.12
C LEU A 176 -1.94 -22.10 -1.38
N GLY A 177 -1.98 -22.24 -0.05
CA GLY A 177 -0.83 -22.64 0.76
C GLY A 177 0.35 -21.67 0.68
N ARG A 178 0.08 -20.38 0.44
CA ARG A 178 1.09 -19.30 0.39
C ARG A 178 0.70 -18.18 1.35
N THR A 179 1.64 -17.31 1.68
CA THR A 179 1.36 -16.16 2.53
C THR A 179 1.74 -14.88 1.80
N ALA A 180 0.73 -14.09 1.43
CA ALA A 180 0.89 -12.69 1.08
C ALA A 180 0.42 -11.83 2.27
N GLY A 181 1.21 -10.82 2.61
CA GLY A 181 0.84 -9.80 3.59
C GLY A 181 -0.02 -8.69 2.98
N VAL A 182 -0.42 -7.76 3.84
CA VAL A 182 -1.17 -6.55 3.48
C VAL A 182 -0.33 -5.31 3.77
N TYR A 183 -0.46 -4.27 2.94
CA TYR A 183 0.25 -3.01 3.09
C TYR A 183 -0.74 -1.86 3.03
N VAL A 184 -1.24 -1.44 4.19
CA VAL A 184 -2.37 -0.51 4.29
C VAL A 184 -1.87 0.94 4.39
N GLU A 185 -2.30 1.80 3.46
CA GLU A 185 -2.07 3.24 3.46
C GLU A 185 -3.32 4.00 3.95
N VAL A 186 -3.14 4.90 4.92
CA VAL A 186 -4.21 5.81 5.38
C VAL A 186 -4.20 7.07 4.52
N LYS A 187 -5.24 7.27 3.70
CA LYS A 187 -5.31 8.44 2.81
C LYS A 187 -5.83 9.67 3.52
N ASP A 188 -5.03 10.73 3.46
CA ASP A 188 -5.34 12.07 3.95
C ASP A 188 -6.17 12.07 5.27
N PRO A 189 -5.57 11.60 6.37
CA PRO A 189 -6.27 11.51 7.66
C PRO A 189 -6.68 12.88 8.22
N ALA A 190 -6.03 13.98 7.78
CA ALA A 190 -6.42 15.33 8.18
C ALA A 190 -7.79 15.70 7.58
N ARG A 191 -7.99 15.42 6.29
CA ARG A 191 -9.26 15.74 5.61
C ARG A 191 -10.44 14.89 6.09
N HIS A 192 -10.18 13.66 6.53
CA HIS A 192 -11.19 12.86 7.23
C HIS A 192 -11.58 13.50 8.57
N ARG A 193 -10.60 13.99 9.35
CA ARG A 193 -10.86 14.68 10.62
C ARG A 193 -11.68 15.96 10.43
N ASP A 194 -11.40 16.73 9.39
CA ASP A 194 -12.20 17.91 9.03
C ASP A 194 -13.66 17.56 8.67
N ALA A 195 -13.91 16.31 8.26
CA ALA A 195 -15.24 15.77 7.99
C ALA A 195 -15.93 15.16 9.22
N GLY A 196 -15.29 15.16 10.38
CA GLY A 196 -15.78 14.50 11.60
C GLY A 196 -15.55 12.98 11.63
N LEU A 197 -14.63 12.47 10.82
CA LEU A 197 -14.27 11.04 10.74
C LEU A 197 -12.81 10.83 11.18
N ASP A 198 -12.50 9.69 11.82
CA ASP A 198 -11.12 9.32 12.18
C ASP A 198 -10.69 8.05 11.45
N SER A 199 -10.09 8.22 10.27
CA SER A 199 -9.67 7.10 9.43
C SER A 199 -8.64 6.20 10.10
N SER A 200 -7.71 6.77 10.88
CA SER A 200 -6.71 5.97 11.60
C SER A 200 -7.37 5.06 12.64
N VAL A 201 -8.32 5.56 13.41
CA VAL A 201 -9.05 4.77 14.41
C VAL A 201 -9.89 3.67 13.76
N GLU A 202 -10.68 4.01 12.73
CA GLU A 202 -11.55 3.02 12.08
C GLU A 202 -10.74 1.91 11.38
N ILE A 203 -9.63 2.26 10.72
CA ILE A 203 -8.73 1.27 10.10
C ILE A 203 -8.12 0.34 11.15
N LEU A 204 -7.66 0.87 12.29
CA LEU A 204 -7.10 0.05 13.36
C LEU A 204 -8.14 -0.88 13.99
N LYS A 205 -9.42 -0.49 14.04
CA LYS A 205 -10.50 -1.40 14.48
C LYS A 205 -10.61 -2.59 13.54
N VAL A 206 -10.65 -2.35 12.23
CA VAL A 206 -10.74 -3.41 11.21
C VAL A 206 -9.53 -4.35 11.30
N LEU A 207 -8.31 -3.81 11.39
CA LEU A 207 -7.08 -4.61 11.47
C LEU A 207 -6.97 -5.45 12.74
N LYS A 208 -7.64 -5.06 13.83
CA LYS A 208 -7.67 -5.85 15.07
C LYS A 208 -8.73 -6.96 15.06
N SER A 209 -9.76 -6.82 14.25
CA SER A 209 -10.88 -7.76 14.18
C SER A 209 -10.81 -8.75 13.02
N ALA A 210 -9.97 -8.46 12.03
CA ALA A 210 -9.80 -9.28 10.83
C ALA A 210 -8.87 -10.48 11.08
#